data_AF-A0A087TYM2-F1
#
_entry.id   AF-A0A087TYM2-F1
#
_cell.length_a   1.000
_cell.length_b   1.000
_cell.length_c   1.000
_cell.angle_alpha   90.00
_cell.angle_beta   90.00
_cell.angle_gamma   90.00
#
_symmetry.space_group_name_H-M   'P 1'
#
loop_
_entity.id
_entity.type
_entity.pdbx_description
1 polymer ?
#
loop_
_entity_poly.entity_id
_entity_poly.type
_entity_poly.pdbx_seq_one_letter_code
_entity_poly.pdbx_strand_id
1 'polypeptide(L)'
;MEPPSRVEFSNNSGTELRCSADGSPQPKLIWLTREGGAARDIQGLRHMRSDGTLVFSPFTRSEYRQDVHDAVYQCSATNSVG
;
A
#
# COMPACT_ATOMS: atom_id res chain seq x y z
N MET A 1 -6.57 12.00 2.44
CA MET A 1 -5.49 12.23 1.47
C MET A 1 -5.29 10.98 0.64
N GLU A 2 -5.37 11.09 -0.68
CA GLU A 2 -5.09 10.00 -1.61
C GLU A 2 -3.59 9.99 -2.01
N PRO A 3 -2.95 8.82 -2.20
CA PRO A 3 -1.60 8.73 -2.75
C PRO A 3 -1.51 9.30 -4.19
N PRO A 4 -0.30 9.63 -4.67
CA PRO A 4 -0.08 9.97 -6.08
C PRO A 4 -0.50 8.83 -7.02
N SER A 5 -0.99 9.17 -8.21
CA SER A 5 -1.45 8.18 -9.20
C SER A 5 -0.33 7.29 -9.77
N ARG A 6 0.93 7.73 -9.65
CA ARG A 6 2.11 6.98 -10.08
C ARG A 6 3.27 7.28 -9.14
N VAL A 7 3.96 6.23 -8.72
CA VAL A 7 5.16 6.31 -7.89
C VAL A 7 6.23 5.45 -8.52
N GLU A 8 7.36 6.05 -8.85
CA GLU A 8 8.57 5.35 -9.26
C GLU A 8 9.57 5.41 -8.10
N PHE A 9 10.27 4.31 -7.85
CA PHE A 9 11.25 4.23 -6.78
C PHE A 9 12.36 3.25 -7.12
N SER A 10 13.51 3.42 -6.46
CA SER A 10 14.64 2.52 -6.64
C SER A 10 14.55 1.34 -5.67
N ASN A 11 15.10 0.19 -6.06
CA ASN A 11 15.17 -0.97 -5.19
C ASN A 11 16.02 -0.71 -3.92
N ASN A 12 16.97 0.24 -3.97
CA ASN A 12 17.81 0.59 -2.83
C ASN A 12 17.12 1.51 -1.82
N SER A 13 16.12 2.29 -2.25
CA SER A 13 15.40 3.24 -1.38
C SER A 13 14.08 2.68 -0.85
N GLY A 14 13.39 1.84 -1.64
CA GLY A 14 11.99 1.53 -1.36
C GLY A 14 11.09 2.76 -1.55
N THR A 15 9.85 2.69 -1.06
CA THR A 15 8.90 3.81 -1.04
C THR A 15 7.78 3.60 -0.01
N GLU A 16 7.04 4.66 0.28
CA GLU A 16 5.86 4.64 1.16
C GLU A 16 4.68 5.30 0.45
N LEU A 17 3.54 4.61 0.39
CA LEU A 17 2.28 5.16 -0.10
C LEU A 17 1.40 5.49 1.10
N ARG A 18 1.17 6.79 1.31
CA ARG A 18 0.35 7.28 2.42
C ARG A 18 -1.08 7.48 1.95
N CYS A 19 -2.01 6.96 2.74
CA CYS A 19 -3.44 7.17 2.55
C CYS A 19 -4.05 7.61 3.88
N SER A 20 -4.97 8.56 3.84
CA SER A 20 -5.78 8.94 4.99
C SER A 20 -7.21 9.20 4.57
N ALA A 21 -8.16 8.89 5.46
CA ALA A 21 -9.55 9.20 5.27
C ALA A 21 -10.13 9.68 6.61
N ASP A 22 -10.93 10.73 6.54
CA ASP A 22 -11.66 11.27 7.68
C ASP A 22 -13.12 10.81 7.60
N GLY A 23 -13.71 10.52 8.75
CA GLY A 23 -15.10 10.07 8.84
C GLY A 23 -15.52 9.80 10.27
N SER A 24 -16.82 9.77 10.51
CA SER A 24 -17.39 9.42 11.81
C SER A 24 -18.47 8.34 11.63
N PRO A 25 -18.24 7.10 12.10
CA PRO A 25 -17.05 6.62 12.81
C PRO A 25 -15.76 6.64 11.98
N GLN A 26 -14.61 6.68 12.67
CA GLN A 26 -13.29 6.70 12.02
C GLN A 26 -13.15 5.52 11.05
N PRO A 27 -12.87 5.75 9.76
CA PRO A 27 -12.77 4.67 8.79
C PRO A 27 -11.53 3.82 9.00
N LYS A 28 -11.69 2.52 8.76
CA LYS A 28 -10.59 1.59 8.66
C LYS A 28 -10.00 1.68 7.25
N LEU A 29 -8.69 1.81 7.17
CA LEU A 29 -7.94 1.83 5.91
C LEU A 29 -7.45 0.43 5.57
N ILE A 30 -7.60 0.04 4.31
CA ILE A 30 -7.03 -1.17 3.73
C ILE A 30 -6.42 -0.86 2.36
N TRP A 31 -5.41 -1.62 1.98
CA TRP A 31 -4.87 -1.58 0.62
C TRP A 31 -5.34 -2.80 -0.16
N LEU A 32 -5.81 -2.55 -1.38
CA LEU A 32 -6.26 -3.56 -2.32
C LEU A 32 -5.28 -3.64 -3.50
N THR A 33 -5.06 -4.83 -4.03
CA THR A 33 -4.38 -5.04 -5.30
C THR A 33 -5.33 -4.74 -6.46
N ARG A 34 -4.82 -4.67 -7.68
CA ARG A 34 -5.62 -4.54 -8.91
C ARG A 34 -6.78 -5.53 -9.00
N GLU A 35 -6.59 -6.74 -8.48
CA GLU A 35 -7.59 -7.83 -8.50
C GLU A 35 -8.66 -7.67 -7.40
N GLY A 36 -8.61 -6.59 -6.61
CA GLY A 36 -9.54 -6.34 -5.50
C GLY A 36 -9.23 -7.12 -4.22
N GLY A 37 -8.21 -7.97 -4.23
CA GLY A 37 -7.75 -8.69 -3.03
C GLY A 37 -6.97 -7.78 -2.08
N ALA A 38 -7.02 -8.06 -0.77
CA ALA A 38 -6.22 -7.31 0.20
C ALA A 38 -4.71 -7.49 -0.06
N ALA A 39 -3.97 -6.38 -0.09
CA ALA A 39 -2.52 -6.36 -0.18
C ALA A 39 -1.91 -6.86 1.14
N ARG A 40 -1.67 -8.17 1.21
CA ARG A 40 -1.09 -8.81 2.41
C ARG A 40 0.38 -8.44 2.58
N ASP A 41 0.84 -8.54 3.82
CA ASP A 41 2.25 -8.37 4.14
C ASP A 41 3.09 -9.47 3.49
N ILE A 42 4.24 -9.07 2.96
CA ILE A 42 5.27 -9.93 2.40
C ILE A 42 6.55 -9.56 3.12
N GLN A 43 7.07 -10.50 3.92
CA GLN A 43 8.25 -10.30 4.75
C GLN A 43 9.40 -9.70 3.93
N GLY A 44 9.92 -8.57 4.40
CA GLY A 44 11.06 -7.88 3.77
C GLY A 44 10.72 -7.05 2.51
N LEU A 45 9.51 -7.12 1.96
CA LEU A 45 9.16 -6.43 0.71
C LEU A 45 8.01 -5.44 0.85
N ARG A 46 6.90 -5.86 1.45
CA ARG A 46 5.69 -5.03 1.55
C ARG A 46 5.04 -5.22 2.91
N HIS A 47 4.70 -4.14 3.60
CA HIS A 47 3.88 -4.23 4.81
C HIS A 47 2.96 -3.01 4.95
N MET A 48 1.80 -3.22 5.58
CA MET A 48 0.88 -2.15 5.92
C MET A 48 1.09 -1.71 7.37
N ARG A 49 1.33 -0.42 7.58
CA ARG A 49 1.43 0.17 8.92
C ARG A 49 0.05 0.44 9.51
N SER A 50 -0.02 0.57 10.83
CA SER A 50 -1.25 0.88 11.57
C SER A 50 -1.82 2.27 11.24
N ASP A 51 -1.00 3.17 10.71
CA ASP A 51 -1.41 4.50 10.25
C ASP A 51 -2.04 4.51 8.84
N GLY A 52 -2.16 3.34 8.19
CA GLY A 52 -2.70 3.20 6.84
C GLY A 52 -1.67 3.38 5.72
N THR A 53 -0.39 3.54 6.03
CA THR A 53 0.68 3.62 5.02
C THR A 53 1.05 2.22 4.50
N LEU A 54 1.12 2.07 3.17
CA LEU A 54 1.68 0.89 2.52
C LEU A 54 3.17 1.12 2.25
N VAL A 55 4.02 0.28 2.83
CA VAL A 55 5.47 0.44 2.78
C VAL A 55 6.07 -0.62 1.88
N PHE A 56 6.94 -0.19 0.99
CA PHE A 56 7.78 -1.04 0.16
C PHE A 56 9.22 -0.88 0.63
N SER A 57 9.77 -1.93 1.23
CA SER A 57 11.14 -1.92 1.74
C SER A 57 12.16 -1.94 0.59
N PRO A 58 13.40 -1.46 0.83
CA PRO A 58 14.51 -1.76 -0.07
C PRO A 58 14.67 -3.27 -0.29
N PHE A 59 15.02 -3.65 -1.51
CA PHE A 59 15.10 -5.04 -1.94
C PHE A 59 16.27 -5.28 -2.92
N THR A 60 16.78 -6.50 -2.96
CA THR A 60 17.79 -6.93 -3.93
C THR A 60 17.17 -7.26 -5.27
N ARG A 61 17.97 -7.28 -6.36
CA ARG A 61 17.46 -7.66 -7.70
C ARG A 61 16.76 -9.02 -7.72
N SER A 62 17.25 -9.99 -6.94
CA SER A 62 16.67 -11.34 -6.84
C SER A 62 15.32 -11.38 -6.10
N GLU A 63 15.03 -10.38 -5.26
CA GLU A 63 13.76 -10.27 -4.55
C GLU A 63 12.73 -9.44 -5.32
N TYR A 64 13.08 -8.97 -6.53
CA TYR A 64 12.14 -8.27 -7.39
C TYR A 64 10.95 -9.17 -7.71
N ARG A 65 9.76 -8.62 -7.47
CA ARG A 65 8.48 -9.26 -7.73
C ARG A 65 7.59 -8.30 -8.49
N GLN A 66 7.14 -8.72 -9.68
CA GLN A 66 6.29 -7.88 -10.51
C GLN A 66 4.95 -7.58 -9.82
N ASP A 67 4.36 -8.57 -9.14
CA ASP A 67 3.12 -8.42 -8.36
C ASP A 67 3.25 -7.52 -7.11
N VAL A 68 4.47 -7.04 -6.81
CA VAL A 68 4.75 -6.16 -5.68
C VAL A 68 5.24 -4.80 -6.14
N HIS A 69 6.30 -4.77 -6.95
CA HIS A 69 7.05 -3.56 -7.32
C HIS A 69 6.60 -2.93 -8.65
N ASP A 70 5.83 -3.65 -9.47
CA ASP A 70 5.22 -3.17 -10.72
C ASP A 70 3.74 -3.56 -10.72
N ALA A 71 3.01 -2.98 -9.78
CA ALA A 71 1.64 -3.32 -9.48
C ALA A 71 0.80 -2.07 -9.17
N VAL A 72 -0.51 -2.19 -9.40
CA VAL A 72 -1.48 -1.16 -9.04
C VAL A 72 -2.08 -1.50 -7.68
N TYR A 73 -2.12 -0.49 -6.82
CA TYR A 73 -2.75 -0.56 -5.51
C TYR A 73 -3.83 0.50 -5.38
N GLN A 74 -4.88 0.17 -4.64
CA GLN A 74 -5.93 1.10 -4.29
C GLN A 74 -6.06 1.16 -2.77
N CYS A 75 -6.08 2.37 -2.23
CA CYS A 75 -6.48 2.56 -0.84
C CYS A 75 -8.00 2.55 -0.76
N SER A 76 -8.56 1.74 0.14
CA SER A 76 -9.98 1.72 0.45
C SER A 76 -10.18 2.10 1.91
N ALA A 77 -11.12 3.01 2.15
CA ALA A 77 -11.54 3.46 3.47
C ALA A 77 -12.97 2.99 3.68
N THR A 78 -13.24 2.34 4.81
CA THR A 78 -14.59 1.84 5.12
C THR A 78 -14.90 2.04 6.60
N ASN A 79 -16.09 2.52 6.90
CA ASN A 79 -16.63 2.57 8.26
C ASN A 79 -18.03 1.92 8.30
N SER A 80 -18.72 2.04 9.44
CA SER A 80 -20.06 1.47 9.60
C SER A 80 -21.17 2.19 8.84
N VAL A 81 -20.91 3.38 8.30
CA VAL A 81 -21.90 4.19 7.56
C VAL A 81 -21.75 4.07 6.04
N GLY A 82 -20.61 3.54 5.56
CA GLY A 82 -20.29 3.39 4.15
C GLY A 82 -18.88 3.83 3.85
#